data_AF-A0A937IFS4-F1
#
_entry.id   AF-A0A937IFS4-F1
#
_cell.length_a   1.000
_cell.length_b   1.000
_cell.length_c   1.000
_cell.angle_alpha   90.00
_cell.angle_beta   90.00
_cell.angle_gamma   90.00
#
_symmetry.space_group_name_H-M   'P 1'
#
loop_
_entity.id
_entity.type
_entity.pdbx_description
1 polymer ?
#
loop_
_entity_poly.entity_id
_entity_poly.type
_entity_poly.pdbx_seq_one_letter_code
_entity_poly.pdbx_strand_id
1 'polypeptide(L)' 'MKFLLVWIVSGSVLDSGLRYDDVASCFADAKNSGIELNAVGLRNFKFTCIPVAEGKELKVLIPPTSRSPFSF' A
#
# COMPACT_ATOMS: atom_id res chain seq x y z
N MET A 1 16.33 0.73 -10.11
CA MET A 1 15.66 0.29 -8.86
C MET A 1 14.34 1.02 -8.77
N LYS A 2 13.22 0.33 -8.52
CA LYS A 2 11.89 0.97 -8.50
C LYS A 2 11.29 0.90 -7.12
N PHE A 3 10.47 1.87 -6.75
CA PHE A 3 9.73 1.93 -5.51
C PHE A 3 8.25 1.75 -5.82
N LEU A 4 7.62 0.81 -5.12
CA LEU A 4 6.19 0.56 -5.22
C LEU A 4 5.50 1.22 -4.04
N LEU A 5 4.52 2.07 -4.33
CA LEU A 5 3.62 2.58 -3.30
C LEU A 5 2.63 1.46 -2.96
N VAL A 6 2.56 1.09 -1.68
CA VAL A 6 1.55 0.14 -1.20
C VAL A 6 0.72 0.75 -0.09
N TRP A 7 -0.55 0.35 -0.07
CA TRP A 7 -1.50 0.75 0.95
C TRP A 7 -1.65 -0.35 1.98
N ILE A 8 -1.72 0.00 3.25
CA ILE A 8 -1.96 -0.92 4.35
C ILE A 8 -3.31 -0.59 4.95
N VAL A 9 -4.24 -1.54 4.82
CA VAL A 9 -5.63 -1.44 5.29
C VAL A 9 -5.92 -2.64 6.16
N SER A 10 -6.17 -2.41 7.44
CA SER A 10 -6.56 -3.46 8.40
C SER A 10 -5.63 -4.69 8.42
N GLY A 11 -4.32 -4.47 8.27
CA GLY A 11 -3.30 -5.53 8.24
C GLY A 11 -3.06 -6.16 6.88
N SER A 12 -3.86 -5.84 5.86
CA SER A 12 -3.63 -6.24 4.47
C SER A 12 -2.80 -5.18 3.74
N VAL A 13 -1.84 -5.65 2.95
CA VAL A 13 -1.09 -4.81 2.00
C VAL A 13 -1.82 -4.84 0.66
N LEU A 14 -1.95 -3.70 0.00
CA LEU A 14 -2.57 -3.55 -1.32
C LEU A 14 -1.56 -2.87 -2.24
N ASP A 15 -1.28 -3.49 -3.38
CA ASP A 15 -0.48 -2.86 -4.43
C ASP A 15 -1.29 -1.71 -5.05
N SER A 16 -0.77 -0.48 -5.00
CA SER A 16 -1.40 0.68 -5.65
C SER A 16 -1.26 0.67 -7.18
N GLY A 17 -0.36 -0.14 -7.72
CA GLY A 17 0.02 -0.12 -9.13
C GLY A 17 0.97 1.03 -9.50
N LEU A 18 1.31 1.91 -8.57
CA LEU A 18 2.19 3.06 -8.82
C LEU A 18 3.65 2.67 -8.56
N ARG A 19 4.47 2.80 -9.61
CA ARG A 19 5.91 2.53 -9.57
C ARG A 19 6.67 3.83 -9.79
N TYR A 20 7.68 4.08 -8.96
CA TYR A 20 8.52 5.26 -8.98
C TYR A 20 9.98 4.87 -9.15
N ASP A 21 10.76 5.67 -9.86
CA ASP A 21 12.21 5.45 -9.97
C ASP A 21 13.00 6.04 -8.79
N ASP A 22 12.36 6.92 -8.01
CA ASP A 22 12.92 7.61 -6.87
C ASP A 22 12.05 7.48 -5.61
N VAL A 23 12.71 7.40 -4.45
CA VAL A 23 12.06 7.22 -3.15
C VAL A 23 11.34 8.48 -2.69
N ALA A 24 11.88 9.67 -2.96
CA ALA A 24 11.27 10.92 -2.53
C ALA A 24 9.96 11.17 -3.29
N SER A 25 9.95 10.85 -4.59
CA SER A 25 8.74 10.90 -5.43
C SER A 25 7.65 9.97 -4.89
N CYS A 26 8.00 8.72 -4.55
CA CYS A 26 7.05 7.78 -3.95
C CYS A 26 6.46 8.29 -2.63
N PHE A 27 7.30 8.82 -1.74
CA PHE A 27 6.84 9.35 -0.45
C PHE A 27 5.99 10.62 -0.59
N ALA A 28 6.31 11.49 -1.54
CA ALA A 28 5.55 12.72 -1.79
C ALA A 28 4.12 12.38 -2.24
N ASP A 29 3.98 11.50 -3.22
CA ASP A 29 2.66 11.08 -3.71
C ASP A 29 1.88 10.32 -2.63
N ALA A 30 2.53 9.41 -1.90
CA ALA A 30 1.87 8.66 -0.85
C ALA A 30 1.34 9.58 0.27
N LYS A 31 2.09 10.63 0.63
CA LYS A 31 1.65 11.67 1.56
C LYS A 31 0.48 12.46 1.01
N ASN A 32 0.53 12.89 -0.25
CA ASN A 32 -0.53 13.66 -0.89
C ASN A 32 -1.82 12.85 -0.97
N SER A 33 -1.76 11.61 -1.45
CA SER A 33 -2.92 10.71 -1.47
C SER A 33 -3.44 10.42 -0.07
N GLY A 34 -2.56 10.31 0.94
CA GLY A 34 -2.98 10.19 2.34
C GLY A 34 -3.79 11.40 2.82
N ILE A 35 -3.41 12.62 2.44
CA ILE A 35 -4.16 13.85 2.77
C ILE A 35 -5.53 13.85 2.06
N GLU A 36 -5.57 13.47 0.79
CA GLU A 36 -6.82 13.38 0.00
C GLU A 36 -7.79 12.35 0.59
N LEU A 37 -7.30 11.16 0.95
CA LEU A 37 -8.09 10.11 1.58
C LEU A 37 -8.62 10.55 2.95
N ASN A 38 -7.79 11.24 3.74
CA ASN A 38 -8.22 11.82 5.01
C ASN A 38 -9.35 12.85 4.84
N ALA A 39 -9.30 13.65 3.76
CA ALA A 39 -10.32 14.66 3.47
C ALA A 39 -11.69 14.05 3.17
N VAL A 40 -11.73 12.86 2.55
CA VAL A 40 -12.97 12.10 2.29
C VAL A 40 -13.37 11.16 3.44
N GLY A 41 -12.71 11.27 4.61
CA GLY A 41 -13.03 10.51 5.82
C GLY A 41 -12.36 9.14 5.95
N LEU A 42 -11.48 8.77 5.01
CA LEU A 42 -10.74 7.50 5.01
C LEU A 42 -9.42 7.62 5.77
N ARG A 43 -9.50 7.66 7.11
CA ARG A 43 -8.36 7.99 8.00
C ARG A 43 -7.41 6.84 8.37
N ASN A 44 -7.79 5.60 8.09
CA ASN A 44 -7.05 4.41 8.54
C ASN A 44 -6.11 3.83 7.49
N PHE A 45 -5.95 4.50 6.34
CA PHE A 45 -5.03 4.08 5.29
C PHE A 45 -3.61 4.49 5.69
N LYS A 46 -2.77 3.49 5.94
CA LYS A 46 -1.33 3.71 6.03
C LYS A 46 -0.73 3.44 4.66
N PHE A 47 0.36 4.12 4.34
CA PHE A 47 1.10 3.88 3.11
C PHE A 47 2.55 3.54 3.43
N THR A 48 3.20 2.79 2.54
CA THR A 48 4.65 2.61 2.57
C THR A 48 5.20 2.45 1.16
N CYS A 49 6.46 2.83 0.96
CA CYS A 49 7.18 2.69 -0.30
C CYS A 49 8.15 1.51 -0.19
N ILE A 50 7.87 0.45 -0.94
CA ILE A 50 8.69 -0.77 -0.91
C ILE A 50 9.65 -0.75 -2.11
N PRO A 51 10.98 -0.90 -1.88
CA PRO A 51 11.92 -1.06 -2.98
C PRO A 51 11.72 -2.41 -3.67
N VAL A 52 11.60 -2.39 -4.99
CA VAL A 52 11.43 -3.55 -5.86
C VAL A 52 12.59 -3.62 -6.84
N ALA A 53 13.22 -4.80 -6.91
CA ALA A 53 14.25 -5.08 -7.89
C ALA A 53 13.65 -5.17 -9.30
N GLU A 54 14.38 -4.69 -10.31
CA GLU A 54 13.95 -4.81 -11.70
C GLU A 54 13.71 -6.28 -12.08
N GLY A 55 12.55 -6.56 -12.68
CA GLY A 55 12.15 -7.90 -13.09
C GLY A 55 11.52 -8.78 -11.99
N LYS A 56 11.38 -8.29 -10.75
CA LYS A 56 10.61 -9.00 -9.70
C LYS A 56 9.24 -8.36 -9.50
N GLU A 57 8.17 -9.13 -9.74
CA GLU A 57 6.83 -8.73 -9.31
C GLU A 57 6.71 -8.84 -7.79
N LEU A 58 6.25 -7.77 -7.14
CA LEU A 58 5.94 -7.81 -5.73
C LEU A 58 4.66 -8.64 -5.55
N LYS A 59 4.78 -9.95 -5.30
CA LYS A 59 3.63 -10.77 -4.90
C LYS A 59 3.23 -10.36 -3.49
N VAL A 60 2.19 -9.55 -3.42
CA VAL A 60 1.52 -9.22 -2.16
C VAL A 60 0.95 -10.51 -1.58
N LEU A 61 1.64 -11.08 -0.60
CA LEU A 61 1.16 -12.22 0.18
C LEU A 61 0.10 -11.71 1.15
N ILE A 62 -1.14 -11.55 0.66
CA ILE A 62 -2.28 -11.36 1.53
C ILE A 62 -2.42 -12.67 2.33
N PRO A 63 -2.22 -12.67 3.65
CA PRO A 63 -2.52 -13.85 4.45
C PRO A 63 -4.01 -14.15 4.20
N PRO A 64 -4.41 -15.38 3.85
CA PRO A 64 -5.83 -15.70 3.72
C PRO A 64 -6.48 -15.28 5.03
N THR A 65 -7.34 -14.27 4.98
CA THR A 65 -8.11 -13.80 6.14
C THR A 65 -8.69 -15.03 6.80
N SER A 66 -8.25 -15.32 8.03
CA SER A 66 -8.92 -16.28 8.88
C SER A 66 -10.36 -15.79 8.99
N ARG A 67 -11.28 -16.43 8.26
CA ARG A 67 -12.71 -16.22 8.44
C ARG A 67 -12.95 -16.46 9.91
N SER A 68 -13.46 -15.42 10.61
CA SER A 68 -13.90 -15.53 11.99
C SER A 68 -14.65 -16.86 12.17
N PRO A 69 -14.33 -17.69 13.18
CA PRO A 69 -15.07 -18.93 13.44
C PRO A 69 -16.50 -18.66 13.94
N PHE A 70 -16.88 -17.40 14.13
CA PHE A 70 -18.20 -17.02 14.60
C PHE A 70 -19.09 -16.62 13.43
N SER A 71 -20.09 -17.47 13.18
CA SER A 71 -21.28 -17.17 12.38
C SER A 71 -22.19 -16.27 13.22
N PHE A 72 -22.44 -15.04 12.77
CA PHE A 72 -23.59 -14.26 13.21
C PHE A 72 -24.75 -14.51 12.26
#